data_AF-A0AAV0XYJ0-F1
#
_entry.id   AF-A0AAV0XYJ0-F1
#
_cell.length_a   1.000
_cell.length_b   1.000
_cell.length_c   1.000
_cell.angle_alpha   90.00
_cell.angle_beta   90.00
_cell.angle_gamma   90.00
#
_symmetry.space_group_name_H-M   'P 1'
#
loop_
_entity.id
_entity.type
_entity.pdbx_description
1 polymer ?
#
loop_
_entity_poly.entity_id
_entity_poly.type
_entity_poly.pdbx_seq_one_letter_code
_entity_poly.pdbx_strand_id
1 'polypeptide(L)'
;MVGRKPAIEPREVVAAVMQFKERVVMNDDDDNRSIVVATNPVWYEISCYLNGRMNGAALHTFVYRNAHGIKDSLGFISGQNKKNSLMTEENSSHNDDDSSEGNSDTSITLPSKKIVFTFSPEEWKSVEPEEVRYKNNDKRSTQSSRVYHVLPKKYMDPIIG
;
A
#
# COMPACT_ATOMS: atom_id res chain seq x y z
N MET A 1 -8.29 -1.48 -22.35
CA MET A 1 -7.98 -2.59 -21.43
C MET A 1 -9.10 -2.63 -20.39
N VAL A 2 -9.97 -3.63 -20.46
CA VAL A 2 -11.02 -3.80 -19.44
C VAL A 2 -10.36 -4.50 -18.26
N GLY A 3 -10.26 -3.82 -17.12
CA GLY A 3 -9.70 -4.39 -15.89
C GLY A 3 -10.49 -5.63 -15.45
N ARG A 4 -9.90 -6.43 -14.55
CA ARG A 4 -10.62 -7.57 -13.95
C ARG A 4 -11.91 -7.06 -13.32
N LYS A 5 -13.03 -7.69 -13.65
CA LYS A 5 -14.29 -7.42 -12.97
C LYS A 5 -14.12 -7.80 -11.50
N PRO A 6 -14.53 -6.94 -10.56
CA PRO A 6 -14.38 -7.23 -9.15
C PRO A 6 -15.18 -8.48 -8.79
N ALA A 7 -14.64 -9.29 -7.89
CA ALA A 7 -15.29 -10.53 -7.44
C ALA A 7 -16.59 -10.26 -6.68
N ILE A 8 -16.80 -9.03 -6.20
CA ILE A 8 -18.00 -8.54 -5.53
C ILE A 8 -18.25 -7.09 -5.95
N GLU A 9 -19.52 -6.72 -6.17
CA GLU A 9 -19.85 -5.33 -6.49
C GLU A 9 -19.61 -4.44 -5.26
N PRO A 10 -18.92 -3.29 -5.38
CA PRO A 10 -18.59 -2.47 -4.21
C PRO A 10 -19.82 -1.98 -3.42
N ARG A 11 -20.96 -1.82 -4.10
CA ARG A 11 -22.24 -1.48 -3.45
C ARG A 11 -22.74 -2.59 -2.51
N GLU A 12 -22.51 -3.85 -2.88
CA GLU A 12 -22.87 -5.02 -2.06
C GLU A 12 -22.04 -5.04 -0.76
N VAL A 13 -20.74 -4.71 -0.87
CA VAL A 13 -19.84 -4.57 0.29
C VAL A 13 -20.30 -3.44 1.21
N VAL A 14 -20.63 -2.28 0.67
CA VAL A 14 -21.15 -1.14 1.45
C VAL A 14 -22.43 -1.53 2.18
N ALA A 15 -23.38 -2.17 1.50
CA ALA A 15 -24.62 -2.61 2.12
C ALA A 15 -24.38 -3.62 3.25
N ALA A 16 -23.48 -4.58 3.04
CA ALA A 16 -23.11 -5.56 4.06
C ALA A 16 -22.48 -4.90 5.30
N VAL A 17 -21.52 -4.01 5.13
CA VAL A 17 -20.91 -3.29 6.26
C VAL A 17 -21.94 -2.44 7.02
N MET A 18 -22.87 -1.80 6.30
CA MET A 18 -23.92 -1.00 6.92
C MET A 18 -24.90 -1.81 7.78
N GLN A 19 -25.13 -3.09 7.46
CA GLN A 19 -25.92 -3.98 8.33
C GLN A 19 -25.25 -4.23 9.69
N PHE A 20 -23.91 -4.20 9.73
CA PHE A 20 -23.11 -4.41 10.95
C PHE A 20 -22.63 -3.09 11.56
N LYS A 21 -23.22 -1.95 11.19
CA LYS A 21 -22.76 -0.60 11.57
C LYS A 21 -22.46 -0.46 13.06
N GLU A 22 -23.36 -0.91 13.93
CA GLU A 22 -23.22 -0.79 15.39
C GLU A 22 -22.06 -1.60 15.97
N ARG A 23 -21.61 -2.64 15.25
CA ARG A 23 -20.48 -3.49 15.64
C ARG A 23 -19.18 -3.09 14.97
N VAL A 24 -19.26 -2.37 13.84
CA VAL A 24 -18.13 -1.84 13.08
C VAL A 24 -17.67 -0.49 13.63
N VAL A 25 -18.57 0.30 14.20
CA VAL A 25 -18.29 1.60 14.81
C VAL A 25 -18.41 1.48 16.32
N MET A 26 -17.29 1.67 17.02
CA MET A 26 -17.30 1.84 18.48
C MET A 26 -17.43 3.33 18.79
N ASN A 27 -18.20 3.64 19.83
CA ASN A 27 -18.17 4.95 20.47
C ASN A 27 -17.27 4.80 21.70
N ASP A 28 -16.20 5.58 21.76
CA ASP A 28 -15.42 5.73 22.97
C ASP A 28 -16.17 6.64 23.96
N ASP A 29 -15.83 6.56 25.25
CA ASP A 29 -16.47 7.35 26.32
C ASP A 29 -16.41 8.88 26.08
N ASP A 30 -15.50 9.33 25.23
CA ASP A 30 -15.33 10.73 24.79
C ASP A 30 -16.16 11.13 23.55
N ASP A 31 -17.21 10.37 23.21
CA ASP A 31 -18.05 10.56 22.00
C ASP A 31 -17.25 10.50 20.68
N ASN A 32 -16.04 9.95 20.75
CA ASN A 32 -15.19 9.69 19.59
C ASN A 32 -15.63 8.39 18.94
N ARG A 33 -16.07 8.49 17.68
CA ARG A 33 -16.35 7.32 16.86
C ARG A 33 -15.06 6.77 16.29
N SER A 34 -14.84 5.47 16.44
CA SER A 34 -13.70 4.76 15.86
C SER A 34 -14.18 3.52 15.09
N ILE A 35 -13.44 3.15 14.04
CA ILE A 35 -13.67 1.90 13.32
C ILE A 35 -12.94 0.80 14.09
N VAL A 36 -13.60 -0.32 14.32
CA VAL A 36 -13.00 -1.44 15.03
C VAL A 36 -11.77 -2.00 14.31
N VAL A 37 -10.77 -2.40 15.10
CA VAL A 37 -9.50 -2.94 14.60
C VAL A 37 -9.69 -4.16 13.68
N ALA A 38 -8.72 -4.39 12.78
CA ALA A 38 -8.76 -5.46 11.78
C ALA A 38 -8.95 -6.89 12.35
N THR A 39 -8.52 -7.13 13.59
CA THR A 39 -8.63 -8.41 14.28
C THR A 39 -10.02 -8.67 14.86
N ASN A 40 -10.92 -7.67 14.84
CA ASN A 40 -12.26 -7.82 15.39
C ASN A 40 -13.06 -8.88 14.61
N PRO A 41 -13.75 -9.82 15.32
CA PRO A 41 -14.51 -10.89 14.67
C PRO A 41 -15.64 -10.39 13.75
N VAL A 42 -16.11 -9.15 13.91
CA VAL A 42 -17.13 -8.57 13.04
C VAL A 42 -16.71 -8.61 11.56
N TRP A 43 -15.42 -8.47 11.26
CA TRP A 43 -14.92 -8.53 9.89
C TRP A 43 -15.05 -9.93 9.28
N TYR A 44 -14.86 -10.97 10.09
CA TYR A 44 -15.08 -12.35 9.67
C TYR A 44 -16.57 -12.63 9.46
N GLU A 45 -17.44 -12.11 10.33
CA GLU A 45 -18.89 -12.27 10.18
C GLU A 45 -19.42 -11.57 8.92
N ILE A 46 -18.94 -10.36 8.61
CA ILE A 46 -19.27 -9.68 7.35
C ILE A 46 -18.75 -10.47 6.16
N SER A 47 -17.54 -11.05 6.25
CA SER A 47 -17.01 -11.96 5.24
C SER A 47 -17.92 -13.18 5.02
N CYS A 48 -18.41 -13.81 6.09
CA CYS A 48 -19.37 -14.92 6.01
C CYS A 48 -20.71 -14.47 5.38
N TYR A 49 -21.21 -13.28 5.74
CA TYR A 49 -22.40 -12.70 5.11
C TYR A 49 -22.21 -12.49 3.59
N LEU A 50 -20.99 -12.16 3.17
CA LEU A 50 -20.59 -12.03 1.76
C LEU A 50 -20.16 -13.37 1.13
N ASN A 51 -20.54 -14.52 1.72
CA ASN A 51 -20.18 -15.87 1.27
C ASN A 51 -18.67 -16.10 1.08
N GLY A 52 -17.84 -15.44 1.89
CA GLY A 52 -16.38 -15.54 1.82
C GLY A 52 -15.76 -14.93 0.55
N ARG A 53 -16.52 -14.17 -0.25
CA ARG A 53 -16.02 -13.51 -1.48
C ARG A 53 -14.97 -12.43 -1.18
N MET A 54 -14.89 -11.98 0.08
CA MET A 54 -13.98 -10.94 0.54
C MET A 54 -13.56 -11.24 1.97
N ASN A 55 -12.26 -11.38 2.21
CA ASN A 55 -11.71 -11.67 3.54
C ASN A 55 -11.93 -10.49 4.50
N GLY A 56 -12.05 -10.77 5.81
CA GLY A 56 -12.22 -9.77 6.87
C GLY A 56 -11.13 -8.69 6.88
N ALA A 57 -9.86 -9.06 6.67
CA ALA A 57 -8.78 -8.07 6.56
C ALA A 57 -9.00 -7.10 5.37
N ALA A 58 -9.46 -7.62 4.22
CA ALA A 58 -9.78 -6.79 3.07
C ALA A 58 -10.99 -5.89 3.34
N LEU A 59 -11.98 -6.36 4.14
CA LEU A 59 -13.13 -5.55 4.57
C LEU A 59 -12.71 -4.39 5.45
N HIS A 60 -11.85 -4.65 6.44
CA HIS A 60 -11.26 -3.61 7.26
C HIS A 60 -10.52 -2.58 6.40
N THR A 61 -9.65 -3.01 5.48
CA THR A 61 -8.93 -2.08 4.57
C THR A 61 -9.88 -1.29 3.68
N PHE A 62 -10.95 -1.92 3.16
CA PHE A 62 -11.95 -1.28 2.32
C PHE A 62 -12.66 -0.14 3.06
N VAL A 63 -13.06 -0.38 4.30
CA VAL A 63 -13.70 0.62 5.17
C VAL A 63 -12.71 1.73 5.56
N TYR A 64 -11.51 1.34 6.00
CA TYR A 64 -10.48 2.28 6.46
C TYR A 64 -10.02 3.24 5.36
N ARG A 65 -9.84 2.75 4.12
CA ARG A 65 -9.48 3.57 2.96
C ARG A 65 -10.61 4.48 2.45
N ASN A 66 -11.78 4.48 3.10
CA ASN A 66 -12.99 5.15 2.63
C ASN A 66 -13.36 4.78 1.19
N ALA A 67 -13.20 3.50 0.80
CA ALA A 67 -13.54 3.06 -0.54
C ALA A 67 -15.05 3.29 -0.78
N HIS A 68 -15.39 3.91 -1.91
CA HIS A 68 -16.77 4.22 -2.28
C HIS A 68 -17.55 5.08 -1.26
N GLY A 69 -16.87 5.90 -0.44
CA GLY A 69 -17.55 6.79 0.51
C GLY A 69 -18.21 6.06 1.68
N ILE A 70 -17.74 4.86 2.00
CA ILE A 70 -18.31 4.03 3.07
C ILE A 70 -18.13 4.66 4.46
N LYS A 71 -17.05 5.40 4.68
CA LYS A 71 -16.80 6.11 5.95
C LYS A 71 -17.83 7.23 6.15
N ASP A 72 -18.18 7.92 5.07
CA ASP A 72 -19.23 8.95 5.07
C ASP A 72 -20.59 8.33 5.41
N SER A 73 -20.87 7.15 4.85
CA SER A 73 -22.10 6.38 5.12
C SER A 73 -22.18 5.88 6.57
N LEU A 74 -21.03 5.55 7.17
CA LEU A 74 -20.91 5.18 8.58
C LEU A 74 -21.04 6.39 9.53
N GLY A 75 -21.06 7.62 9.00
CA GLY A 75 -21.21 8.85 9.78
C GLY A 75 -19.89 9.50 10.20
N PHE A 76 -18.77 9.06 9.61
CA PHE A 76 -17.51 9.80 9.69
C PHE A 76 -17.51 10.84 8.58
N ILE A 77 -17.90 12.07 8.89
CA ILE A 77 -17.97 13.16 7.92
C ILE A 77 -16.56 13.39 7.34
N SER A 78 -16.33 13.00 6.09
CA SER A 78 -15.13 13.40 5.32
C SER A 78 -15.28 14.88 4.94
N GLY A 79 -15.00 15.76 5.90
CA GLY A 79 -15.34 17.18 5.77
C GLY A 79 -14.74 18.07 6.85
N GLN A 80 -13.47 17.84 7.24
CA GLN A 80 -12.63 18.92 7.72
C GLN A 80 -11.37 19.00 6.86
N ASN A 81 -11.42 19.91 5.89
CA ASN A 81 -10.24 20.56 5.35
C ASN A 81 -9.45 21.22 6.50
N LYS A 82 -8.57 20.48 7.18
CA LYS A 82 -7.51 21.11 7.96
C LYS A 82 -6.43 21.59 6.99
N LYS A 83 -6.66 22.77 6.43
CA LYS A 83 -5.57 23.67 6.07
C LYS A 83 -4.81 23.97 7.37
N ASN A 84 -3.51 23.74 7.34
CA ASN A 84 -2.50 24.22 8.28
C ASN A 84 -2.47 23.52 9.65
N SER A 85 -1.50 22.62 9.85
CA SER A 85 -0.61 22.73 11.01
C SER A 85 0.71 22.04 10.71
N LEU A 86 1.76 22.84 10.79
CA LEU A 86 3.15 22.48 10.86
C LEU A 86 3.39 21.39 11.93
N MET A 87 4.31 20.48 11.62
CA MET A 87 5.23 19.72 12.48
C MET A 87 4.79 19.34 13.90
N THR A 88 4.90 18.06 14.24
CA THR A 88 5.93 17.56 15.18
C THR A 88 6.12 16.06 14.95
N GLU A 89 7.37 15.68 14.76
CA GLU A 89 7.83 14.30 14.74
C GLU A 89 7.66 13.67 16.13
N GLU A 90 7.15 12.45 16.19
CA GLU A 90 7.52 11.54 17.27
C GLU A 90 7.63 10.12 16.72
N ASN A 91 8.88 9.64 16.75
CA ASN A 91 9.27 8.27 16.50
C ASN A 91 8.50 7.32 17.42
N SER A 92 7.79 6.35 16.85
CA SER A 92 7.61 5.05 17.50
C SER A 92 8.18 3.98 16.59
N SER A 93 9.35 3.45 16.96
CA SER A 93 9.92 2.27 16.34
C SER A 93 9.03 1.06 16.61
N HIS A 94 8.52 0.44 15.55
CA HIS A 94 8.16 -0.97 15.62
C HIS A 94 8.69 -1.64 14.35
N ASN A 95 9.69 -2.49 14.55
CA ASN A 95 10.18 -3.42 13.55
C ASN A 95 9.12 -4.49 13.38
N ASP A 96 8.54 -4.59 12.20
CA ASP A 96 8.01 -5.85 11.69
C ASP A 96 8.45 -5.99 10.24
N ASP A 97 9.31 -6.98 10.06
CA ASP A 97 9.77 -7.56 8.82
C ASP A 97 8.60 -8.33 8.19
N ASP A 98 7.94 -7.73 7.19
CA ASP A 98 7.07 -8.47 6.27
C ASP A 98 7.29 -8.00 4.83
N SER A 99 8.14 -8.77 4.15
CA SER A 99 8.39 -8.69 2.73
C SER A 99 7.11 -9.02 1.95
N SER A 100 6.44 -7.98 1.44
CA SER A 100 5.55 -8.14 0.28
C SER A 100 5.99 -7.24 -0.88
N GLU A 101 6.48 -7.90 -1.94
CA GLU A 101 6.69 -7.32 -3.27
C GLU A 101 5.32 -6.99 -3.90
N GLY A 102 4.71 -5.89 -3.44
CA GLY A 102 3.49 -5.33 -4.00
C GLY A 102 3.83 -4.16 -4.93
N ASN A 103 4.17 -4.45 -6.18
CA ASN A 103 4.26 -3.42 -7.24
C ASN A 103 2.84 -2.93 -7.57
N SER A 104 2.26 -2.16 -6.67
CA SER A 104 1.00 -1.46 -6.86
C SER A 104 1.34 -0.02 -7.21
N ASP A 105 1.47 0.25 -8.51
CA ASP A 105 1.51 1.58 -9.09
C ASP A 105 0.11 2.22 -8.93
N THR A 106 -0.24 2.53 -7.68
CA THR A 106 -1.30 3.46 -7.36
C THR A 106 -0.80 4.81 -7.82
N SER A 107 -1.35 5.31 -8.93
CA SER A 107 -1.22 6.70 -9.36
C SER A 107 -1.95 7.62 -8.37
N ILE A 108 -1.50 7.60 -7.13
CA ILE A 108 -1.60 8.75 -6.24
C ILE A 108 -0.84 9.82 -7.00
N THR A 109 -1.55 10.81 -7.55
CA THR A 109 -0.92 12.04 -8.04
C THR A 109 -0.41 12.80 -6.83
N LEU A 110 0.60 12.22 -6.17
CA LEU A 110 1.50 12.89 -5.28
C LEU A 110 2.10 14.05 -6.07
N PRO A 111 2.43 15.17 -5.43
CA PRO A 111 3.23 16.19 -6.06
C PRO A 111 4.53 15.55 -6.56
N SER A 112 4.65 15.36 -7.87
CA SER A 112 5.83 14.78 -8.49
C SER A 112 6.79 15.91 -8.86
N LYS A 113 8.04 15.80 -8.41
CA LYS A 113 9.12 16.66 -8.88
C LYS A 113 9.95 15.85 -9.88
N LYS A 114 9.93 16.28 -11.13
CA LYS A 114 10.82 15.72 -12.16
C LYS A 114 12.21 16.30 -11.95
N ILE A 115 13.15 15.48 -11.51
CA ILE A 115 14.58 15.84 -11.50
C ILE A 115 15.16 15.29 -12.79
N VAL A 116 15.72 16.18 -13.62
CA VAL A 116 16.40 15.80 -14.86
C VAL A 116 17.87 16.10 -14.67
N PHE A 117 18.70 15.07 -14.79
CA PHE A 117 20.14 15.21 -14.89
C PHE A 117 20.52 15.12 -16.36
N THR A 118 21.34 16.06 -16.83
CA THR A 118 21.93 16.03 -18.15
C THR A 118 23.44 15.90 -17.97
N PHE A 119 24.04 14.91 -18.60
CA PHE A 119 25.48 14.69 -18.61
C PHE A 119 26.03 15.12 -19.97
N SER A 120 27.25 15.67 -19.97
CA SER A 120 28.05 15.73 -21.20
C SER A 120 28.39 14.31 -21.68
N PRO A 121 28.72 14.13 -22.98
CA PRO A 121 29.14 12.83 -23.51
C PRO A 121 30.34 12.24 -22.76
N GLU A 122 31.25 13.07 -22.27
CA GLU A 122 32.44 12.66 -21.51
C GLU A 122 32.07 12.19 -20.10
N GLU A 123 31.18 12.90 -19.42
CA GLU A 123 30.68 12.51 -18.10
C GLU A 123 29.86 11.23 -18.16
N TRP A 124 29.04 11.05 -19.21
CA TRP A 124 28.24 9.84 -19.39
C TRP A 124 29.11 8.59 -19.50
N LYS A 125 30.22 8.64 -20.27
CA LYS A 125 31.19 7.53 -20.35
C LYS A 125 31.77 7.15 -18.99
N SER A 126 31.82 8.09 -18.04
CA SER A 126 32.33 7.80 -16.71
C SER A 126 31.35 6.99 -15.87
N VAL A 127 30.04 7.23 -16.02
CA VAL A 127 28.94 6.62 -15.22
C VAL A 127 28.11 5.61 -16.00
N GLU A 128 28.54 5.25 -17.21
CA GLU A 128 27.86 4.29 -18.06
C GLU A 128 27.64 2.96 -17.31
N PRO A 129 26.39 2.44 -17.23
CA PRO A 129 26.10 1.22 -16.50
C PRO A 129 26.81 0.01 -17.11
N GLU A 130 27.39 -0.82 -16.25
CA GLU A 130 28.02 -2.09 -16.61
C GLU A 130 27.00 -3.25 -16.51
N GLU A 131 27.01 -4.16 -17.47
CA GLU A 131 26.23 -5.40 -17.40
C GLU A 131 26.92 -6.44 -16.53
N VAL A 132 26.30 -6.79 -15.40
CA VAL A 132 26.78 -7.86 -14.52
C VAL A 132 25.84 -9.05 -14.60
N ARG A 133 26.41 -10.23 -14.88
CA ARG A 133 25.69 -11.50 -14.96
C ARG A 133 25.87 -12.30 -13.69
N TYR A 134 24.78 -12.56 -13.00
CA TYR A 134 24.74 -13.46 -11.85
C TYR A 134 24.18 -14.82 -12.30
N LYS A 135 24.97 -15.87 -12.09
CA LYS A 135 24.52 -17.24 -12.34
C LYS A 135 23.60 -17.66 -11.21
N ASN A 136 22.43 -18.18 -11.57
CA ASN A 136 21.55 -18.80 -10.60
C ASN A 136 21.95 -20.28 -10.48
N ASN A 137 22.38 -20.69 -9.29
CA ASN A 137 22.77 -22.07 -9.01
C ASN A 137 21.56 -22.96 -8.64
N ASP A 138 20.35 -22.39 -8.60
CA ASP A 138 19.14 -23.16 -8.32
C ASP A 138 18.75 -24.07 -9.49
N LYS A 139 18.83 -25.38 -9.25
CA LYS A 139 18.49 -26.45 -10.21
C LYS A 139 17.01 -26.51 -10.57
N ARG A 140 16.13 -25.80 -9.83
CA ARG A 140 14.68 -25.73 -10.09
C ARG A 140 14.29 -24.58 -11.03
N SER A 141 15.21 -23.64 -11.29
CA SER A 141 14.97 -22.48 -12.15
C SER A 141 15.29 -22.80 -13.62
N THR A 142 14.38 -22.48 -14.54
CA THR A 142 14.62 -22.55 -15.99
C THR A 142 15.52 -21.43 -16.50
N GLN A 143 15.72 -20.37 -15.71
CA GLN A 143 16.68 -19.30 -15.99
C GLN A 143 18.01 -19.59 -15.29
N SER A 144 19.05 -19.83 -16.10
CA SER A 144 20.41 -20.14 -15.66
C SER A 144 21.20 -18.90 -15.17
N SER A 145 20.76 -17.69 -15.54
CA SER A 145 21.42 -16.44 -15.15
C SER A 145 20.49 -15.24 -15.20
N ARG A 146 20.77 -14.23 -14.36
CA ARG A 146 20.14 -12.89 -14.40
C ARG A 146 21.19 -11.84 -14.75
N VAL A 147 20.82 -10.89 -15.60
CA VAL A 147 21.66 -9.75 -16.02
C VAL A 147 21.14 -8.51 -15.31
N TYR A 148 22.03 -7.72 -14.72
CA TYR A 148 21.70 -6.43 -14.11
C TYR A 148 22.60 -5.35 -14.70
N HIS A 149 22.06 -4.15 -14.89
CA HIS A 149 22.86 -2.96 -15.19
C HIS A 149 23.19 -2.27 -13.87
N VAL A 150 24.48 -2.14 -13.56
CA VAL A 150 24.96 -1.55 -12.31
C VAL A 150 25.91 -0.40 -12.60
N LEU A 151 25.97 0.60 -11.73
CA LEU A 151 26.97 1.65 -11.86
C LEU A 151 28.37 1.09 -11.59
N PRO A 152 29.41 1.63 -12.25
CA PRO A 152 30.78 1.21 -12.01
C PRO A 152 31.19 1.32 -10.53
N LYS A 153 31.89 0.31 -10.01
CA LYS A 153 32.26 0.18 -8.58
C LYS A 153 33.02 1.38 -8.00
N LYS A 154 33.72 2.17 -8.84
CA LYS A 154 34.41 3.40 -8.45
C LYS A 154 33.52 4.49 -7.85
N TYR A 155 32.19 4.37 -7.99
CA TYR A 155 31.22 5.31 -7.43
C TYR A 155 30.24 4.65 -6.45
N MET A 156 30.48 3.39 -6.07
CA MET A 156 29.66 2.67 -5.11
C MET A 156 30.36 2.72 -3.76
N ASP A 157 29.97 3.69 -2.91
CA ASP A 157 30.41 3.71 -1.52
C ASP A 157 29.77 2.53 -0.78
N PRO A 158 30.54 1.68 -0.08
CA PRO A 158 29.97 0.61 0.73
C PRO A 158 29.18 1.24 1.89
N ILE A 159 27.88 0.97 1.94
CA ILE A 159 26.97 1.45 2.99
C ILE A 159 27.18 0.68 4.32
N ILE A 160 28.01 -0.37 4.31
CA ILE A 160 28.23 -1.24 5.47
C ILE A 160 29.72 -1.20 5.82
N GLY A 161 30.01 -0.57 6.96
CA GLY A 161 31.26 -0.69 7.73
C GLY A 161 30.99 -1.39 9.05
#